data_AF-A0A5D2CLQ2-F1
#
_entry.id   AF-A0A5D2CLQ2-F1
#
_cell.length_a   1.000
_cell.length_b   1.000
_cell.length_c   1.000
_cell.angle_alpha   90.00
_cell.angle_beta   90.00
_cell.angle_gamma   90.00
#
_symmetry.space_group_name_H-M   'P 1'
#
loop_
_entity.id
_entity.type
_entity.pdbx_description
1 polymer ?
#
loop_
_entity_poly.entity_id
_entity_poly.type
_entity_poly.pdbx_seq_one_letter_code
_entity_poly.pdbx_strand_id
1 'polypeptide(L)'
;MKRLSVLGWHLVTICKVLDIYEERLSKNKYLAGDFFSLVDLSHLPFTQYLVGQMGKEYMTTSRKHVSAWWDDISSRPSWQKVLQLYAPPF
;
A
#
# COMPACT_ATOMS: atom_id res chain seq x y z
N MET A 1 -2.02 -7.31 -28.36
CA MET A 1 -0.61 -6.99 -27.98
C MET A 1 -0.44 -5.67 -27.20
N LYS A 2 -1.23 -4.60 -27.41
CA LYS A 2 -1.05 -3.29 -26.72
C LYS A 2 -1.47 -3.22 -25.23
N ARG A 3 -2.37 -4.09 -24.74
CA ARG A 3 -2.85 -4.04 -23.33
C ARG A 3 -1.82 -4.54 -22.30
N LEU A 4 -1.01 -5.54 -22.66
CA LEU A 4 0.00 -6.10 -21.75
C LEU A 4 1.15 -5.13 -21.48
N SER A 5 1.52 -4.27 -22.44
CA SER A 5 2.59 -3.28 -22.28
C SER A 5 2.20 -2.13 -21.33
N VAL A 6 0.93 -1.70 -21.34
CA VAL A 6 0.45 -0.62 -20.46
C VAL A 6 0.39 -1.08 -19.01
N LEU A 7 -0.19 -2.26 -18.74
CA LEU A 7 -0.24 -2.82 -17.38
C LEU A 7 1.17 -3.04 -16.82
N GLY A 8 2.09 -3.57 -17.62
CA GLY A 8 3.48 -3.75 -17.22
C GLY A 8 4.16 -2.43 -16.83
N TRP A 9 3.95 -1.36 -17.59
CA TRP A 9 4.52 -0.05 -17.29
C TRP A 9 3.99 0.56 -15.97
N HIS A 10 2.68 0.44 -15.72
CA HIS A 10 2.11 0.92 -14.46
C HIS A 10 2.66 0.16 -13.25
N LEU A 11 2.83 -1.17 -13.36
CA LEU A 11 3.42 -1.97 -12.28
C LEU A 11 4.87 -1.60 -12.01
N VAL A 12 5.68 -1.38 -13.05
CA VAL A 12 7.05 -0.88 -12.90
C VAL A 12 7.07 0.49 -12.21
N THR A 13 6.13 1.37 -12.55
CA THR A 13 6.03 2.69 -11.94
C THR A 13 5.69 2.60 -10.45
N ILE A 14 4.72 1.76 -10.08
CA ILE A 14 4.36 1.53 -8.68
C ILE A 14 5.53 0.93 -7.90
N CYS A 15 6.26 -0.05 -8.46
CA CYS A 15 7.45 -0.59 -7.81
C CYS A 15 8.48 0.50 -7.47
N LYS A 16 8.76 1.41 -8.41
CA LYS A 16 9.69 2.52 -8.16
C LYS A 16 9.21 3.47 -7.06
N VAL A 17 7.92 3.76 -7.00
CA VAL A 17 7.34 4.57 -5.91
C VAL A 17 7.51 3.85 -4.57
N LEU A 18 7.25 2.54 -4.54
CA LEU A 18 7.42 1.74 -3.33
C LEU A 18 8.89 1.63 -2.89
N ASP A 19 9.85 1.68 -3.83
CA ASP A 19 11.28 1.75 -3.49
C ASP A 19 11.64 3.08 -2.80
N ILE A 20 11.05 4.19 -3.24
CA ILE A 20 11.20 5.50 -2.56
C ILE A 20 10.56 5.45 -1.17
N TYR A 21 9.39 4.79 -1.05
CA TYR A 21 8.72 4.63 0.25
C TYR A 21 9.54 3.77 1.20
N GLU A 22 10.18 2.71 0.71
CA GLU A 22 11.07 1.87 1.52
C GLU A 22 12.20 2.70 2.12
N GLU A 23 12.86 3.56 1.32
CA GLU A 23 13.90 4.45 1.83
C GLU A 23 13.34 5.46 2.84
N ARG A 24 12.18 6.07 2.54
CA ARG A 24 11.53 7.04 3.43
C ARG A 24 11.15 6.43 4.77
N LEU A 25 10.56 5.23 4.75
CA LEU A 25 10.07 4.48 5.92
C LEU A 25 11.20 3.79 6.68
N SER A 26 12.38 3.64 6.09
CA SER A 26 13.58 3.26 6.83
C SER A 26 14.04 4.35 7.81
N LYS A 27 13.65 5.61 7.56
CA LYS A 27 14.03 6.79 8.34
C LYS A 27 12.89 7.36 9.19
N ASN A 28 11.64 7.07 8.84
CA ASN A 28 10.44 7.63 9.46
C ASN A 28 9.42 6.51 9.68
N LYS A 29 8.62 6.59 10.75
CA LYS A 29 7.59 5.57 11.02
C LYS A 29 6.45 5.63 9.99
N TYR A 30 6.10 6.83 9.53
CA TYR A 30 5.03 7.11 8.58
C TYR A 30 5.56 7.99 7.44
N LEU A 31 4.79 8.11 6.36
CA LEU A 31 5.26 8.83 5.16
C LEU A 31 5.56 10.31 5.43
N ALA A 32 4.74 10.93 6.29
CA ALA A 32 4.89 12.33 6.69
C ALA A 32 5.89 12.54 7.85
N GLY A 33 6.32 11.50 8.55
CA GLY A 33 7.20 11.63 9.72
C GLY A 33 6.93 10.58 10.79
N ASP A 34 6.80 11.01 12.04
CA ASP A 34 6.66 10.17 13.22
C ASP A 34 5.21 9.94 13.68
N PHE A 35 4.24 10.60 13.04
CA PHE A 35 2.80 10.44 13.32
C PHE A 35 2.00 10.00 12.09
N PHE A 36 0.95 9.22 12.33
CA PHE A 36 0.01 8.80 11.30
C PHE A 36 -0.81 9.99 10.81
N SER A 37 -0.87 10.18 9.50
CA SER A 37 -1.44 11.36 8.88
C SER A 37 -2.42 11.01 7.75
N LEU A 38 -3.03 12.05 7.17
CA LEU A 38 -3.84 11.89 5.96
C LEU A 38 -3.07 11.24 4.81
N VAL A 39 -1.75 11.46 4.74
CA VAL A 39 -0.87 10.85 3.72
C VAL A 39 -0.90 9.34 3.84
N ASP A 40 -0.84 8.77 5.04
CA ASP A 40 -0.87 7.33 5.24
C ASP A 40 -2.29 6.77 5.00
N LEU A 41 -3.29 7.47 5.53
CA LEU A 41 -4.70 7.10 5.39
C LEU A 41 -5.13 6.99 3.93
N SER A 42 -4.69 7.91 3.05
CA SER A 42 -5.10 7.92 1.64
C SER A 42 -4.63 6.69 0.86
N HIS A 43 -3.65 5.94 1.38
CA HIS A 43 -3.16 4.72 0.73
C HIS A 43 -3.98 3.48 1.09
N LEU A 44 -4.79 3.51 2.15
CA LEU A 44 -5.53 2.34 2.64
C LEU A 44 -6.41 1.68 1.58
N PRO A 45 -7.28 2.39 0.83
CA PRO A 45 -8.23 1.74 -0.07
C PRO A 45 -7.54 1.00 -1.22
N PHE A 46 -6.58 1.65 -1.90
CA PHE A 46 -5.95 1.07 -3.08
C PHE A 46 -4.89 0.02 -2.74
N THR A 47 -4.18 0.19 -1.62
CA THR A 47 -3.24 -0.84 -1.16
C THR A 47 -3.98 -2.09 -0.68
N GLN A 48 -5.18 -1.95 -0.08
CA GLN A 48 -6.02 -3.10 0.27
C GLN A 48 -6.35 -3.97 -0.96
N TYR A 49 -6.70 -3.35 -2.10
CA TYR A 49 -6.92 -4.09 -3.34
C TYR A 49 -5.64 -4.73 -3.88
N LEU A 50 -4.49 -4.03 -3.78
CA LEU A 50 -3.20 -4.57 -4.22
C LEU A 50 -2.83 -5.85 -3.45
N VAL A 51 -2.95 -5.83 -2.12
CA VAL A 51 -2.57 -6.97 -1.27
C VAL A 51 -3.62 -8.08 -1.26
N GLY A 52 -4.90 -7.76 -1.44
CA GLY A 52 -5.99 -8.73 -1.51
C GLY A 52 -6.29 -9.15 -2.95
N GLN A 53 -7.32 -8.53 -3.53
CA GLN A 53 -7.97 -8.93 -4.79
C GLN A 53 -7.03 -9.04 -5.98
N MET A 54 -6.03 -8.17 -6.07
CA MET A 54 -5.12 -8.14 -7.21
C MET A 54 -4.03 -9.20 -7.14
N GLY A 55 -3.88 -9.90 -6.00
CA GLY A 55 -2.81 -10.89 -5.80
C GLY A 55 -1.41 -10.31 -5.91
N LYS A 56 -1.25 -9.01 -5.58
CA LYS A 56 0.01 -8.26 -5.68
C LYS A 56 0.59 -7.92 -4.31
N GLU A 57 0.29 -8.73 -3.30
CA GLU A 57 0.85 -8.65 -1.96
C GLU A 57 2.38 -8.53 -1.97
N TYR A 58 3.06 -9.23 -2.88
CA TYR A 58 4.52 -9.14 -3.03
C TYR A 58 5.03 -7.70 -3.21
N MET A 59 4.21 -6.76 -3.69
CA MET A 59 4.60 -5.37 -3.84
C MET A 59 4.84 -4.68 -2.49
N THR A 60 4.12 -5.08 -1.43
CA THR A 60 4.39 -4.63 -0.06
C THR A 60 5.37 -5.56 0.65
N THR A 61 5.14 -6.88 0.62
CA THR A 61 5.90 -7.85 1.45
C THR A 61 7.35 -8.06 1.01
N SER A 62 7.73 -7.67 -0.22
CA SER A 62 9.13 -7.68 -0.66
C SER A 62 9.98 -6.53 -0.08
N ARG A 63 9.36 -5.58 0.61
CA ARG A 63 9.99 -4.36 1.14
C ARG A 63 9.75 -4.29 2.64
N LYS A 64 10.80 -4.39 3.44
CA LYS A 64 10.70 -4.58 4.89
C LYS A 64 9.94 -3.43 5.56
N HIS A 65 10.31 -2.19 5.25
CA HIS A 65 9.74 -1.00 5.89
C HIS A 65 8.33 -0.69 5.34
N VAL A 66 8.10 -0.88 4.05
CA VAL A 66 6.75 -0.77 3.44
C VAL A 66 5.81 -1.83 4.01
N SER A 67 6.26 -3.08 4.17
CA SER A 67 5.44 -4.14 4.78
C SER A 67 5.05 -3.78 6.21
N ALA A 68 6.02 -3.38 7.05
CA ALA A 68 5.75 -3.00 8.44
C ALA A 68 4.81 -1.77 8.54
N TRP A 69 4.99 -0.79 7.66
CA TRP A 69 4.09 0.37 7.56
C TRP A 69 2.68 -0.06 7.16
N TRP A 70 2.55 -0.94 6.16
CA TRP A 70 1.26 -1.46 5.72
C TRP A 70 0.54 -2.21 6.85
N ASP A 71 1.25 -3.06 7.58
CA ASP A 71 0.69 -3.80 8.73
C ASP A 71 0.18 -2.85 9.82
N ASP A 72 0.93 -1.79 10.15
CA ASP A 72 0.51 -0.77 11.13
C ASP A 72 -0.74 -0.03 10.64
N ILE A 73 -0.73 0.55 9.44
CA ILE A 73 -1.84 1.40 9.01
C ILE A 73 -3.11 0.60 8.72
N SER A 74 -2.99 -0.61 8.20
CA SER A 74 -4.13 -1.46 7.85
C SER A 74 -4.74 -2.17 9.06
N SER A 75 -3.99 -2.40 10.14
CA SER A 75 -4.54 -3.00 11.37
C SER A 75 -5.35 -2.01 12.24
N ARG A 76 -5.40 -0.72 11.88
CA ARG A 76 -6.11 0.30 12.65
C ARG A 76 -7.60 -0.01 12.81
N PRO A 77 -8.18 0.13 14.02
CA PRO A 77 -9.59 -0.15 14.25
C PRO A 77 -10.55 0.61 13.33
N SER A 78 -10.21 1.86 12.99
CA SER A 78 -11.00 2.67 12.05
C SER A 78 -11.02 2.07 10.64
N TRP A 79 -9.89 1.56 10.15
CA TRP A 79 -9.82 0.90 8.86
C TRP A 79 -10.54 -0.44 8.87
N GLN A 80 -10.34 -1.24 9.92
CA GLN A 80 -11.05 -2.50 10.10
C GLN A 80 -12.57 -2.29 10.13
N LYS A 81 -13.04 -1.19 10.74
CA LYS A 81 -14.47 -0.83 10.71
C LYS A 81 -14.95 -0.50 9.30
N VAL A 82 -14.15 0.19 8.49
CA VAL A 82 -14.47 0.45 7.07
C VAL A 82 -14.62 -0.87 6.30
N LEU A 83 -13.70 -1.82 6.47
CA LEU A 83 -13.79 -3.13 5.80
C LEU A 83 -15.02 -3.94 6.22
N GLN A 84 -15.50 -3.78 7.46
CA GLN A 84 -16.74 -4.41 7.91
C GLN A 84 -17.99 -3.77 7.31
N LEU A 85 -18.00 -2.44 7.16
CA LEU A 85 -19.14 -1.69 6.61
C LEU A 85 -19.20 -1.73 5.08
N TYR A 86 -18.04 -1.73 4.46
CA TYR A 86 -17.83 -1.63 3.03
C TYR A 86 -16.80 -2.69 2.62
N ALA A 87 -17.18 -3.95 2.77
CA ALA A 87 -16.37 -5.05 2.25
C ALA A 87 -16.03 -4.73 0.78
N PRO A 88 -14.75 -4.85 0.37
CA PRO A 88 -14.38 -4.51 -0.99
C PRO A 88 -15.27 -5.32 -1.94
N PRO A 89 -15.90 -4.69 -2.94
CA PRO A 89 -16.65 -5.44 -3.92
C PRO A 89 -15.68 -6.39 -4.62
N PHE A 90 -16.04 -7.67 -4.64
CA PHE A 90 -15.30 -8.79 -5.22
C PHE A 90 -14.23 -9.42 -4.29
#